data_AF-X1AH53-F1
#
_entry.id   AF-X1AH53-F1
#
_cell.length_a   1.000
_cell.length_b   1.000
_cell.length_c   1.000
_cell.angle_alpha   90.00
_cell.angle_beta   90.00
_cell.angle_gamma   90.00
#
_symmetry.space_group_name_H-M   'P 1'
#
loop_
_entity.id
_entity.type
_entity.pdbx_description
1 polymer ?
#
loop_
_entity_poly.entity_id
_entity_poly.type
_entity_poly.pdbx_seq_one_letter_code
_entity_poly.pdbx_strand_id
1 'polypeptide(L)'
;WKWWVIPFALLAFWMPMDINAKPDFNPLYFFTNESILTYCMITPVIIAILTLYFPNVNIPTLRVMSYVGFLFGIMNILTWFIFNPSMWWIGVLHIPLFTISIYGFSLTLFKRKRYT
;
A
#
# COMPACT_ATOMS: atom_id res chain seq x y z
N TRP A 1 0.62 -18.66 0.96
CA TRP A 1 -0.42 -17.63 1.14
C TRP A 1 0.11 -16.18 1.21
N LYS A 2 1.20 -15.89 1.94
CA LYS A 2 1.69 -14.49 2.14
C LYS A 2 2.38 -13.83 0.93
N TRP A 3 2.81 -14.61 -0.06
CA TRP A 3 3.61 -14.14 -1.20
C TRP A 3 2.84 -13.21 -2.15
N TRP A 4 1.51 -13.24 -2.12
CA TRP A 4 0.66 -12.37 -2.94
C TRP A 4 0.86 -10.87 -2.66
N VAL A 5 1.38 -10.51 -1.48
CA VAL A 5 1.59 -9.11 -1.08
C VAL A 5 2.80 -8.48 -1.81
N ILE A 6 3.74 -9.31 -2.29
CA ILE A 6 4.98 -8.88 -2.94
C ILE A 6 4.73 -8.13 -4.27
N PRO A 7 3.95 -8.66 -5.23
CA PRO A 7 3.69 -7.92 -6.49
C PRO A 7 2.99 -6.58 -6.25
N PHE A 8 2.07 -6.50 -5.27
CA PHE A 8 1.41 -5.24 -4.93
C PHE A 8 2.38 -4.24 -4.30
N ALA A 9 3.27 -4.68 -3.41
CA ALA A 9 4.31 -3.83 -2.83
C ALA A 9 5.31 -3.34 -3.90
N LEU A 10 5.71 -4.20 -4.83
CA LEU A 10 6.57 -3.83 -5.96
C LEU A 10 5.89 -2.84 -6.91
N LEU A 11 4.59 -2.97 -7.14
CA LEU A 11 3.83 -2.03 -7.97
C LEU A 11 3.73 -0.65 -7.31
N ALA A 12 3.47 -0.60 -6.00
CA ALA A 12 3.50 0.64 -5.23
C ALA A 12 4.91 1.28 -5.22
N PHE A 13 5.95 0.46 -5.18
CA PHE A 13 7.33 0.92 -5.23
C PHE A 13 7.71 1.50 -6.59
N TRP A 14 7.33 0.83 -7.69
CA TRP A 14 7.64 1.28 -9.05
C TRP A 14 6.95 2.60 -9.39
N MET A 15 5.67 2.75 -9.00
CA MET A 15 4.86 3.94 -9.25
C MET A 15 5.01 4.47 -10.70
N PRO A 16 4.64 3.67 -11.72
CA PRO A 16 4.82 4.02 -13.14
C PRO A 16 3.95 5.20 -13.54
N MET A 17 4.49 6.41 -13.49
CA MET A 17 3.76 7.65 -13.74
C MET A 17 4.67 8.71 -14.36
N ASP A 18 4.21 9.34 -15.44
CA ASP A 18 4.82 10.55 -15.98
C ASP A 18 4.39 11.81 -15.19
N ILE A 19 5.11 12.92 -15.35
CA ILE A 19 4.82 14.23 -14.72
C ILE A 19 3.37 14.68 -14.96
N ASN A 20 2.76 14.23 -16.07
CA ASN A 20 1.37 14.52 -16.42
C ASN A 20 0.33 13.59 -15.77
N ALA A 21 0.71 12.80 -14.76
CA ALA A 21 -0.15 11.80 -14.13
C ALA A 21 -0.69 10.71 -15.09
N LYS A 22 0.05 10.46 -16.18
CA LYS A 22 -0.26 9.43 -17.18
C LYS A 22 0.52 8.14 -16.87
N PRO A 23 -0.02 6.97 -17.23
CA PRO A 23 0.70 5.71 -17.10
C PRO A 23 1.94 5.71 -18.01
N ASP A 24 3.13 5.68 -17.42
CA ASP A 24 4.40 5.43 -18.11
C ASP A 24 5.11 4.26 -17.45
N PHE A 25 5.26 3.17 -18.19
CA PHE A 25 5.81 1.89 -17.72
C PHE A 25 7.33 1.79 -17.92
N ASN A 26 8.04 2.91 -17.90
CA ASN A 26 9.48 2.90 -18.01
C ASN A 26 10.11 2.21 -16.76
N PRO A 27 10.90 1.14 -16.92
CA PRO A 27 11.58 0.48 -15.80
C PRO A 27 12.61 1.38 -15.11
N LEU A 28 13.05 2.49 -15.71
CA LEU A 28 13.93 3.46 -15.05
C LEU A 28 13.32 4.01 -13.75
N TYR A 29 11.99 4.13 -13.69
CA TYR A 29 11.28 4.61 -12.51
C TYR A 29 11.47 3.74 -11.27
N PHE A 30 11.97 2.51 -11.39
CA PHE A 30 12.39 1.75 -10.21
C PHE A 30 13.54 2.41 -9.42
N PHE A 31 14.40 3.16 -10.10
CA PHE A 31 15.59 3.77 -9.50
C PHE A 31 15.51 5.29 -9.39
N THR A 32 14.74 5.94 -10.27
CA THR A 32 14.67 7.41 -10.34
C THR A 32 13.45 8.00 -9.64
N ASN A 33 12.50 7.17 -9.22
CA ASN A 33 11.26 7.65 -8.62
C ASN A 33 11.44 7.95 -7.13
N GLU A 34 10.88 9.06 -6.69
CA GLU A 34 10.85 9.50 -5.30
C GLU A 34 9.70 8.86 -4.50
N SER A 35 9.08 7.80 -5.03
CA SER A 35 7.94 7.11 -4.43
C SER A 35 8.18 6.73 -2.96
N ILE A 36 9.39 6.27 -2.60
CA ILE A 36 9.81 5.93 -1.22
C ILE A 36 9.64 7.10 -0.24
N LEU A 37 9.79 8.36 -0.69
CA LEU A 37 9.64 9.52 0.17
C LEU A 37 8.18 9.75 0.59
N THR A 38 7.23 9.18 -0.14
CA THR A 38 5.81 9.35 0.14
C THR A 38 5.31 8.26 1.09
N TYR A 39 4.58 8.69 2.12
CA TYR A 39 3.98 7.78 3.10
C TYR A 39 3.11 6.70 2.43
N CYS A 40 2.34 7.08 1.42
CA CYS A 40 1.40 6.19 0.72
C CYS A 40 2.09 5.01 0.02
N MET A 41 3.31 5.21 -0.48
CA MET A 41 4.02 4.18 -1.26
C MET A 41 4.99 3.36 -0.40
N ILE A 42 5.58 3.94 0.65
CA ILE A 42 6.44 3.18 1.58
C ILE A 42 5.63 2.31 2.55
N THR A 43 4.44 2.76 2.96
CA THR A 43 3.55 2.03 3.89
C THR A 43 3.17 0.62 3.40
N PRO A 44 2.74 0.39 2.14
CA PRO A 44 2.43 -0.97 1.67
C PRO A 44 3.66 -1.87 1.70
N VAL A 45 4.86 -1.36 1.42
CA VAL A 45 6.12 -2.13 1.50
C VAL A 45 6.40 -2.55 2.94
N ILE A 46 6.28 -1.62 3.89
CA ILE A 46 6.48 -1.92 5.33
C ILE A 46 5.44 -2.94 5.81
N ILE A 47 4.15 -2.74 5.48
CA ILE A 47 3.10 -3.69 5.86
C ILE A 47 3.35 -5.05 5.22
N ALA A 48 3.79 -5.11 3.95
CA ALA A 48 4.13 -6.35 3.30
C ALA A 48 5.23 -7.13 4.04
N ILE A 49 6.31 -6.45 4.41
CA ILE A 49 7.40 -7.02 5.22
C ILE A 49 6.85 -7.52 6.56
N LEU A 50 6.14 -6.69 7.31
CA LEU A 50 5.57 -7.07 8.61
C LEU A 50 4.62 -8.27 8.48
N THR A 51 3.87 -8.36 7.38
CA THR A 51 2.94 -9.46 7.12
C THR A 51 3.67 -10.75 6.76
N LEU A 52 4.80 -10.68 6.05
CA LEU A 52 5.67 -11.83 5.77
C LEU A 52 6.26 -12.41 7.06
N TYR A 53 6.78 -11.55 7.94
CA TYR A 53 7.37 -11.92 9.23
C TYR A 53 6.36 -12.31 10.33
N PHE A 54 5.06 -12.13 10.09
CA PHE A 54 4.02 -12.58 11.01
C PHE A 54 4.10 -14.10 11.27
N PRO A 55 4.03 -14.60 12.52
CA PRO A 55 3.59 -13.91 13.73
C PRO A 55 4.69 -13.30 14.61
N ASN A 56 5.96 -13.35 14.22
CA ASN A 56 7.10 -12.91 15.05
C ASN A 56 7.29 -11.38 15.05
N VAL A 57 6.22 -10.62 14.89
CA VAL A 57 6.23 -9.15 14.78
C VAL A 57 5.36 -8.54 15.86
N ASN A 58 5.63 -7.27 16.19
CA ASN A 58 4.79 -6.52 17.12
C ASN A 58 3.39 -6.30 16.53
N ILE A 59 2.40 -7.05 17.02
CA ILE A 59 1.01 -7.02 16.53
C ILE A 59 0.39 -5.61 16.63
N PRO A 60 0.57 -4.85 17.73
CA PRO A 60 0.18 -3.43 17.80
C PRO A 60 0.71 -2.58 16.63
N THR A 61 2.00 -2.71 16.30
CA THR A 61 2.61 -1.94 15.21
C THR A 61 1.98 -2.29 13.86
N LEU A 62 1.82 -3.58 13.55
CA LEU A 62 1.16 -4.01 12.32
C LEU A 62 -0.27 -3.48 12.24
N ARG A 63 -1.01 -3.47 13.35
CA ARG A 63 -2.39 -2.98 13.40
C ARG A 63 -2.48 -1.48 13.14
N VAL A 64 -1.66 -0.68 13.83
CA VAL A 64 -1.67 0.79 13.68
C VAL A 64 -1.26 1.18 12.26
N MET A 65 -0.17 0.61 11.75
CA MET A 65 0.29 0.89 10.37
C MET A 65 -0.76 0.49 9.33
N SER A 66 -1.39 -0.67 9.50
CA SER A 66 -2.47 -1.11 8.60
C SER A 66 -3.69 -0.20 8.66
N TYR A 67 -4.07 0.26 9.85
CA TYR A 67 -5.21 1.18 10.02
C TYR A 67 -4.95 2.55 9.39
N VAL A 68 -3.78 3.14 9.64
CA VAL A 68 -3.40 4.43 9.06
C VAL A 68 -3.27 4.32 7.54
N GLY A 69 -2.61 3.28 7.03
CA GLY A 69 -2.50 3.03 5.58
C GLY A 69 -3.87 2.84 4.91
N PHE A 70 -4.81 2.18 5.57
CA PHE A 70 -6.19 2.03 5.09
C PHE A 70 -6.91 3.38 4.96
N LEU A 71 -6.80 4.25 5.97
CA LEU A 71 -7.39 5.59 5.93
C LEU A 71 -6.80 6.43 4.79
N PHE A 72 -5.48 6.46 4.65
CA PHE A 72 -4.83 7.18 3.55
C PHE A 72 -5.15 6.59 2.17
N GLY A 73 -5.31 5.27 2.07
CA GLY A 73 -5.75 4.60 0.85
C GLY A 73 -7.15 5.02 0.43
N ILE A 74 -8.11 5.05 1.36
CA ILE A 74 -9.48 5.51 1.09
C ILE A 74 -9.47 6.97 0.66
N MET A 75 -8.81 7.84 1.43
CA MET A 75 -8.80 9.28 1.13
C MET A 75 -8.22 9.54 -0.26
N ASN A 76 -7.08 8.93 -0.61
CA ASN A 76 -6.48 9.10 -1.93
C ASN A 76 -7.35 8.53 -3.05
N ILE A 77 -7.93 7.34 -2.89
CA ILE A 77 -8.83 6.78 -3.90
C ILE A 77 -10.03 7.72 -4.12
N LEU A 78 -10.67 8.21 -3.06
CA LEU A 78 -11.79 9.14 -3.17
C LEU A 78 -11.35 10.46 -3.82
N THR A 79 -10.22 11.04 -3.41
CA THR A 79 -9.68 12.28 -3.99
C THR A 79 -9.43 12.14 -5.50
N TRP A 80 -8.72 11.09 -5.92
CA TRP A 80 -8.30 10.96 -7.32
C TRP A 80 -9.37 10.37 -8.25
N PHE A 81 -10.35 9.62 -7.74
CA PHE A 81 -11.46 9.13 -8.56
C PHE A 81 -12.67 10.05 -8.58
N ILE A 82 -13.00 10.73 -7.47
CA ILE A 82 -14.22 11.55 -7.36
C ILE A 82 -13.92 13.03 -7.57
N PHE A 83 -12.92 13.57 -6.85
CA PHE A 83 -12.68 15.01 -6.84
C PHE A 83 -11.82 15.49 -8.01
N ASN A 84 -10.88 14.67 -8.49
CA ASN A 84 -10.02 15.02 -9.62
C ASN A 84 -9.84 13.85 -10.60
N PRO A 85 -10.89 13.52 -11.39
CA PRO A 85 -10.89 12.36 -12.29
C PRO A 85 -9.87 12.47 -13.43
N SER A 86 -9.36 13.67 -13.73
CA SER A 86 -8.31 13.89 -14.73
C SER A 86 -7.01 13.16 -14.38
N MET A 87 -6.77 12.87 -13.09
CA MET A 87 -5.59 12.18 -12.57
C MET A 87 -5.93 10.80 -12.00
N TRP A 88 -6.91 10.10 -12.60
CA TRP A 88 -7.40 8.80 -12.15
C TRP A 88 -6.29 7.74 -11.95
N TRP A 89 -5.21 7.81 -12.73
CA TRP A 89 -4.07 6.88 -12.62
C TRP A 89 -3.39 6.96 -11.25
N ILE A 90 -3.31 8.15 -10.66
CA ILE A 90 -2.80 8.33 -9.28
C ILE A 90 -3.67 7.54 -8.29
N GLY A 91 -4.98 7.55 -8.48
CA GLY A 91 -5.91 6.73 -7.69
C GLY A 91 -5.65 5.24 -7.82
N VAL A 92 -5.37 4.75 -9.04
CA VAL A 92 -5.03 3.33 -9.30
C VAL A 92 -3.77 2.91 -8.54
N LEU A 93 -2.75 3.77 -8.49
CA LEU A 93 -1.50 3.51 -7.77
C LEU A 93 -1.69 3.40 -6.25
N HIS A 94 -2.81 3.87 -5.70
CA HIS A 94 -3.16 3.73 -4.27
C HIS A 94 -3.98 2.46 -3.96
N ILE A 95 -4.43 1.71 -4.96
CA ILE A 95 -5.13 0.41 -4.75
C ILE A 95 -4.24 -0.61 -4.02
N PRO A 96 -2.93 -0.76 -4.33
CA PRO A 96 -2.03 -1.62 -3.57
C PRO A 96 -1.95 -1.24 -2.09
N LEU A 97 -1.88 0.05 -1.75
CA LEU A 97 -1.91 0.52 -0.36
C LEU A 97 -3.19 0.06 0.34
N PHE A 98 -4.34 0.33 -0.28
CA PHE A 98 -5.65 -0.02 0.29
C PHE A 98 -5.79 -1.54 0.53
N THR A 99 -5.44 -2.35 -0.46
CA THR A 99 -5.57 -3.82 -0.40
C THR A 99 -4.63 -4.44 0.65
N ILE A 100 -3.35 -4.04 0.67
CA ILE A 100 -2.37 -4.56 1.64
C ILE A 100 -2.73 -4.13 3.06
N SER A 101 -3.18 -2.89 3.26
CA SER A 101 -3.63 -2.39 4.56
C SER A 101 -4.84 -3.15 5.10
N ILE A 102 -5.84 -3.47 4.28
CA ILE A 102 -6.98 -4.31 4.69
C ILE A 102 -6.51 -5.70 5.10
N TYR A 103 -5.59 -6.28 4.32
CA TYR A 103 -5.07 -7.62 4.61
C TYR A 103 -4.31 -7.66 5.94
N GLY A 104 -3.38 -6.72 6.17
CA GLY A 104 -2.63 -6.59 7.41
C GLY A 104 -3.56 -6.38 8.61
N PHE A 105 -4.57 -5.52 8.48
CA PHE A 105 -5.56 -5.28 9.52
C PHE A 105 -6.37 -6.54 9.84
N SER A 106 -6.89 -7.21 8.81
CA SER A 106 -7.67 -8.45 8.96
C SER A 106 -6.88 -9.55 9.66
N LEU A 107 -5.60 -9.71 9.31
CA LEU A 107 -4.71 -10.68 9.94
C LEU A 107 -4.56 -10.42 11.45
N THR A 108 -4.49 -9.16 11.87
CA THR A 108 -4.43 -8.79 13.30
C THR A 108 -5.74 -9.00 14.05
N LEU A 109 -6.89 -9.02 13.36
CA LEU A 109 -8.20 -9.30 13.95
C LEU A 109 -8.41 -10.80 14.15
N PHE A 110 -8.14 -11.61 13.14
CA PHE A 110 -8.34 -13.07 13.21
C PHE A 110 -7.46 -13.73 14.29
N LYS A 111 -6.25 -13.23 14.54
CA LYS A 111 -5.37 -13.81 15.57
C LYS A 111 -5.77 -13.42 17.01
N ARG A 112 -6.51 -12.32 17.21
CA ARG A 112 -7.03 -11.94 18.55
C ARG A 112 -7.92 -13.03 19.14
N LYS A 113 -8.67 -13.76 18.30
CA LYS A 113 -9.55 -14.87 18.72
C LYS A 113 -8.83 -16.12 19.23
N ARG A 114 -7.51 -16.27 19.04
CA ARG A 114 -6.76 -17.47 19.49
C ARG A 114 -6.06 -17.31 20.86
N TYR A 115 -6.13 -16.14 21.47
CA TYR A 115 -5.49 -15.84 22.76
C TYR A 115 -6.47 -15.30 23.82
N THR A 116 -7.77 -15.35 23.54
CA THR A 116 -8.89 -15.15 24.48
C THR A 116 -9.64 -16.45 24.60
#